data_AF-A0AAC8ZNE6-F1
#
_entry.id   AF-A0AAC8ZNE6-F1
#
_cell.length_a   1.000
_cell.length_b   1.000
_cell.length_c   1.000
_cell.angle_alpha   90.00
_cell.angle_beta   90.00
_cell.angle_gamma   90.00
#
_symmetry.space_group_name_H-M   'P 1'
#
loop_
_entity.id
_entity.type
_entity.pdbx_description
1 polymer ?
#
loop_
_entity_poly.entity_id
_entity_poly.type
_entity_poly.pdbx_seq_one_letter_code
_entity_poly.pdbx_strand_id
1 'polypeptide(L)'
;MWKKATEQWIAAQNKLLPKCEYQHITFTMPKALCPFFLANRELLNHLSRLAANVLLKTAKKKKIKIGIFTALHTFGQSLNWNTHVHLSVTRGGLSKCKTTWKKVYFTKKKTMPMWRFSIVNLLRTAYKTGKLVIPHQYQNHITDLTSFNRFINPEYNKLWHVHFAKAQPSHHQNVDYLGRYLKRPPLSNSRLLHYDGKEVIFRYIDRKTGKQEKHTSTTF
;
A
#
# COMPACT_ATOMS: atom_id res chain seq x y z
N MET A 1 -11.17 -23.45 -11.47
CA MET A 1 -12.32 -22.73 -10.90
C MET A 1 -12.01 -21.28 -10.50
N TRP A 2 -10.93 -21.00 -9.73
CA TRP A 2 -10.53 -19.65 -9.26
C TRP A 2 -10.24 -18.58 -10.33
N LYS A 3 -9.76 -19.02 -11.50
CA LYS A 3 -9.42 -18.13 -12.63
C LYS A 3 -10.66 -17.41 -13.19
N LYS A 4 -11.80 -18.13 -13.30
CA LYS A 4 -13.08 -17.61 -13.81
C LYS A 4 -13.69 -16.53 -12.92
N ALA A 5 -13.67 -16.73 -11.59
CA ALA A 5 -14.19 -15.74 -10.64
C ALA A 5 -13.34 -14.45 -10.60
N THR A 6 -12.02 -14.57 -10.76
CA THR A 6 -11.11 -13.42 -10.85
C THR A 6 -11.36 -12.63 -12.11
N GLU A 7 -11.46 -13.31 -13.25
CA GLU A 7 -11.74 -12.69 -14.56
C GLU A 7 -13.12 -12.04 -14.59
N GLN A 8 -14.14 -12.65 -14.00
CA GLN A 8 -15.48 -12.06 -13.86
C GLN A 8 -15.47 -10.80 -12.99
N TRP A 9 -14.76 -10.81 -11.86
CA TRP A 9 -14.63 -9.62 -11.02
C TRP A 9 -13.89 -8.50 -11.76
N ILE A 10 -12.78 -8.81 -12.44
CA ILE A 10 -12.03 -7.87 -13.28
C ILE A 10 -12.94 -7.27 -14.37
N ALA A 11 -13.71 -8.11 -15.07
CA ALA A 11 -14.63 -7.66 -16.12
C ALA A 11 -15.73 -6.73 -15.57
N ALA A 12 -16.30 -7.06 -14.41
CA ALA A 12 -17.29 -6.23 -13.74
C ALA A 12 -16.73 -4.86 -13.33
N GLN A 13 -15.53 -4.84 -12.74
CA GLN A 13 -14.85 -3.58 -12.42
C GLN A 13 -14.54 -2.78 -13.68
N ASN A 14 -14.02 -3.42 -14.73
CA ASN A 14 -13.70 -2.75 -15.98
C ASN A 14 -14.91 -2.09 -16.64
N LYS A 15 -16.11 -2.67 -16.48
CA LYS A 15 -17.38 -2.11 -16.97
C LYS A 15 -17.87 -0.92 -16.12
N LEU A 16 -17.63 -0.93 -14.81
CA LEU A 16 -18.09 0.11 -13.88
C LEU A 16 -17.20 1.36 -13.91
N LEU A 17 -15.90 1.18 -14.15
CA LEU A 17 -14.92 2.25 -14.04
C LEU A 17 -14.99 3.25 -15.21
N PRO A 18 -14.88 4.57 -14.94
CA PRO A 18 -14.86 5.56 -16.00
C PRO A 18 -13.68 5.33 -16.94
N LYS A 19 -13.94 5.45 -18.24
CA LYS A 19 -12.89 5.43 -19.27
C LYS A 19 -12.12 6.75 -19.21
N CYS A 20 -11.05 6.78 -18.44
CA CYS A 20 -10.17 7.94 -18.32
C CYS A 20 -8.74 7.50 -18.00
N GLU A 21 -7.81 8.46 -17.97
CA GLU A 21 -6.46 8.20 -17.49
C GLU A 21 -6.45 7.84 -15.99
N TYR A 22 -5.62 6.86 -15.63
CA TYR A 22 -5.35 6.45 -14.25
C TYR A 22 -3.87 6.54 -13.94
N GLN A 23 -3.54 6.76 -12.69
CA GLN A 23 -2.17 6.70 -12.19
C GLN A 23 -2.08 5.73 -11.02
N HIS A 24 -1.16 4.77 -11.13
CA HIS A 24 -0.82 3.88 -10.04
C HIS A 24 0.20 4.55 -9.11
N ILE A 25 -0.08 4.52 -7.81
CA ILE A 25 0.78 5.06 -6.76
C ILE A 25 1.00 3.95 -5.72
N THR A 26 2.24 3.81 -5.26
CA THR A 26 2.56 2.90 -4.15
C THR A 26 3.06 3.71 -2.98
N PHE A 27 2.28 3.73 -1.91
CA PHE A 27 2.66 4.31 -0.63
C PHE A 27 3.45 3.30 0.18
N THR A 28 4.66 3.68 0.59
CA THR A 28 5.50 2.89 1.49
C THR A 28 5.84 3.71 2.74
N MET A 29 6.42 3.07 3.74
CA MET A 29 6.89 3.68 4.97
C MET A 29 8.28 3.14 5.32
N PRO A 30 9.05 3.82 6.18
CA PRO A 30 10.32 3.32 6.67
C PRO A 30 10.16 1.92 7.28
N LYS A 31 11.12 1.03 7.00
CA LYS A 31 11.07 -0.37 7.45
C LYS A 31 10.94 -0.49 8.98
N ALA A 32 11.51 0.44 9.74
CA ALA A 32 11.41 0.48 11.20
C ALA A 32 9.97 0.63 11.72
N LEU A 33 9.05 1.15 10.89
CA LEU A 33 7.63 1.29 11.26
C LEU A 33 6.80 0.04 10.97
N CYS A 34 7.24 -0.82 10.04
CA CYS A 34 6.50 -2.05 9.67
C CYS A 34 6.24 -2.99 10.87
N PRO A 35 7.17 -3.21 11.82
CA PRO A 35 6.93 -4.02 13.01
C PRO A 35 5.76 -3.56 13.87
N PHE A 36 5.46 -2.26 13.92
CA PHE A 36 4.29 -1.76 14.66
C PHE A 36 2.98 -2.27 14.06
N PHE A 37 2.91 -2.38 12.72
CA PHE A 37 1.74 -2.95 12.03
C PHE A 37 1.68 -4.47 12.10
N LEU A 38 2.80 -5.15 12.37
CA LEU A 38 2.81 -6.58 12.65
C LEU A 38 2.23 -6.84 14.05
N ALA A 39 2.74 -6.13 15.06
CA ALA A 39 2.29 -6.26 16.44
C ALA A 39 0.85 -5.75 16.65
N ASN A 40 0.39 -4.81 15.84
CA ASN A 40 -0.93 -4.18 15.95
C ASN A 40 -1.71 -4.36 14.64
N ARG A 41 -2.15 -5.59 14.37
CA ARG A 41 -2.83 -5.94 13.10
C ARG A 41 -4.07 -5.09 12.83
N GLU A 42 -4.78 -4.65 13.87
CA GLU A 42 -5.95 -3.77 13.74
C GLU A 42 -5.63 -2.43 13.06
N LEU A 43 -4.40 -1.93 13.18
CA LEU A 43 -4.01 -0.68 12.53
C LEU A 43 -3.94 -0.80 11.00
N LEU A 44 -3.82 -2.02 10.47
CA LEU A 44 -3.84 -2.28 9.03
C LEU A 44 -5.17 -1.85 8.39
N ASN A 45 -6.28 -1.97 9.14
CA ASN A 45 -7.63 -1.60 8.70
C ASN A 45 -7.76 -0.11 8.33
N HIS A 46 -6.84 0.73 8.81
CA HIS A 46 -6.84 2.15 8.52
C HIS A 46 -6.05 2.53 7.25
N LEU A 47 -5.12 1.69 6.79
CA LEU A 47 -4.11 2.09 5.82
C LEU A 47 -4.67 2.48 4.46
N SER A 48 -5.59 1.67 3.92
CA SER A 48 -6.29 1.97 2.66
C SER A 48 -7.06 3.28 2.73
N ARG A 49 -7.79 3.52 3.84
CA ARG A 49 -8.54 4.76 4.06
C ARG A 49 -7.62 5.98 4.16
N LEU A 50 -6.51 5.86 4.90
CA LEU A 50 -5.53 6.95 5.03
C LEU A 50 -4.89 7.28 3.67
N ALA A 51 -4.50 6.26 2.90
CA ALA A 51 -3.96 6.42 1.55
C ALA A 51 -4.94 7.14 0.62
N ALA A 52 -6.21 6.73 0.61
CA ALA A 52 -7.24 7.40 -0.18
C ALA A 52 -7.45 8.86 0.26
N ASN A 53 -7.52 9.10 1.57
CA ASN A 53 -7.71 10.44 2.14
C ASN A 53 -6.61 11.44 1.74
N VAL A 54 -5.37 10.98 1.57
CA VAL A 54 -4.28 11.82 1.07
C VAL A 54 -4.64 12.44 -0.29
N LEU A 55 -5.16 11.63 -1.22
CA LEU A 55 -5.50 12.09 -2.57
C LEU A 55 -6.85 12.82 -2.61
N LEU A 56 -7.81 12.38 -1.81
CA LEU A 56 -9.11 13.05 -1.66
C LEU A 56 -8.96 14.48 -1.13
N LYS A 57 -8.00 14.74 -0.23
CA LYS A 57 -7.68 16.11 0.21
C LYS A 57 -7.23 17.00 -0.96
N THR A 58 -6.43 16.49 -1.89
CA THR A 58 -6.05 17.24 -3.11
C THR A 58 -7.24 17.47 -4.04
N ALA A 59 -8.07 16.44 -4.25
CA ALA A 59 -9.28 16.54 -5.07
C ALA A 59 -10.31 17.54 -4.50
N LYS A 60 -10.49 17.55 -3.17
CA LYS A 60 -11.36 18.49 -2.46
C LYS A 60 -10.95 19.94 -2.71
N LYS A 61 -9.64 20.26 -2.68
CA LYS A 61 -9.12 21.60 -3.03
C LYS A 61 -9.44 22.01 -4.47
N LYS A 62 -9.51 21.05 -5.39
CA LYS A 62 -9.91 21.27 -6.79
C LYS A 62 -11.42 21.20 -7.02
N LYS A 63 -12.22 20.95 -5.98
CA LYS A 63 -13.68 20.80 -6.04
C LYS A 63 -14.13 19.73 -7.04
N ILE A 64 -13.41 18.60 -7.08
CA ILE A 64 -13.71 17.45 -7.95
C ILE A 64 -13.87 16.14 -7.16
N LYS A 65 -14.64 15.21 -7.71
CA LYS A 65 -14.79 13.83 -7.24
C LYS A 65 -13.96 12.90 -8.11
N ILE A 66 -12.90 12.34 -7.53
CA ILE A 66 -11.99 11.37 -8.16
C ILE A 66 -12.41 9.93 -7.83
N GLY A 67 -12.02 8.97 -8.67
CA GLY A 67 -12.10 7.54 -8.37
C GLY A 67 -10.78 7.04 -7.80
N ILE A 68 -10.83 6.22 -6.75
CA ILE A 68 -9.67 5.61 -6.11
C ILE A 68 -9.97 4.14 -5.81
N PHE A 69 -9.01 3.26 -6.10
CA PHE A 69 -8.99 1.86 -5.68
C PHE A 69 -7.71 1.61 -4.90
N THR A 70 -7.78 0.87 -3.81
CA THR A 70 -6.66 0.59 -2.92
C THR A 70 -6.51 -0.90 -2.64
N ALA A 71 -5.29 -1.40 -2.59
CA ALA A 71 -4.94 -2.70 -2.04
C ALA A 71 -3.83 -2.55 -1.00
N LEU A 72 -4.06 -3.11 0.17
CA LEU A 72 -3.07 -3.22 1.23
C LEU A 72 -2.24 -4.50 1.00
N HIS A 73 -0.93 -4.35 1.05
CA HIS A 73 0.01 -5.46 0.98
C HIS A 73 0.82 -5.48 2.28
N THR A 74 0.90 -6.64 2.92
CA THR A 74 1.64 -6.81 4.19
C THR A 74 3.04 -7.42 4.00
N PHE A 75 3.27 -8.07 2.86
CA PHE A 75 4.53 -8.75 2.55
C PHE A 75 5.18 -8.17 1.29
N GLY A 76 6.51 -8.13 1.32
CA GLY A 76 7.33 -7.86 0.15
C GLY A 76 7.42 -9.04 -0.80
N GLN A 77 8.13 -8.85 -1.91
CA GLN A 77 8.29 -9.89 -2.93
C GLN A 77 9.03 -11.13 -2.42
N SER A 78 9.95 -10.95 -1.45
CA SER A 78 10.68 -12.02 -0.76
C SER A 78 9.93 -12.53 0.49
N LEU A 79 8.62 -12.29 0.60
CA LEU A 79 7.78 -12.69 1.75
C LEU A 79 8.21 -12.13 3.12
N ASN A 80 9.09 -11.12 3.14
CA ASN A 80 9.40 -10.39 4.35
C ASN A 80 8.25 -9.43 4.73
N TRP A 81 8.02 -9.24 6.02
CA TRP A 81 7.02 -8.29 6.50
C TRP A 81 7.36 -6.87 6.03
N ASN A 82 6.51 -6.31 5.17
CA ASN A 82 6.72 -5.00 4.55
C ASN A 82 5.37 -4.41 4.15
N THR A 83 4.79 -3.63 5.05
CA THR A 83 3.46 -3.07 4.87
C THR A 83 3.49 -1.88 3.91
N HIS A 84 2.71 -1.95 2.84
CA HIS A 84 2.58 -0.89 1.83
C HIS A 84 1.19 -0.89 1.19
N VAL A 85 0.79 0.25 0.63
CA VAL A 85 -0.52 0.40 -0.02
C VAL A 85 -0.32 0.71 -1.50
N HIS A 86 -0.84 -0.16 -2.34
CA HIS A 86 -1.02 0.09 -3.75
C HIS A 86 -2.34 0.83 -3.96
N LEU A 87 -2.35 1.81 -4.85
CA LEU A 87 -3.59 2.46 -5.23
C LEU A 87 -3.58 2.86 -6.71
N SER A 88 -4.77 2.85 -7.30
CA SER A 88 -5.04 3.40 -8.62
C SER A 88 -5.99 4.58 -8.46
N VAL A 89 -5.62 5.74 -9.02
CA VAL A 89 -6.42 6.97 -8.94
C VAL A 89 -6.69 7.54 -10.32
N THR A 90 -7.90 8.06 -10.55
CA THR A 90 -8.23 8.77 -11.79
C THR A 90 -7.42 10.07 -11.91
N ARG A 91 -6.91 10.36 -13.10
CA ARG A 91 -6.20 11.61 -13.45
C ARG A 91 -7.14 12.77 -13.79
N GLY A 92 -8.39 12.63 -13.37
CA GLY A 92 -9.42 13.63 -13.42
C GLY A 92 -10.56 13.25 -12.48
N GLY A 93 -11.55 14.12 -12.39
CA GLY A 93 -12.74 13.86 -11.62
C GLY A 93 -13.90 14.73 -12.07
N LEU A 94 -15.11 14.33 -11.69
CA LEU A 94 -16.32 15.10 -11.95
C LEU A 94 -16.36 16.33 -11.06
N SER A 95 -16.81 17.46 -11.60
CA SER A 95 -17.14 18.65 -10.82
C SER A 95 -18.20 18.33 -9.75
N LYS A 96 -18.35 19.21 -8.75
CA LYS A 96 -19.41 19.06 -7.74
C LYS A 96 -20.81 18.94 -8.35
N CYS A 97 -21.10 19.72 -9.39
CA CYS A 97 -22.34 19.66 -10.15
C CYS A 97 -22.43 18.45 -11.10
N LYS A 98 -21.40 17.60 -11.16
CA LYS A 98 -21.30 16.40 -12.01
C LYS A 98 -21.43 16.64 -13.51
N THR A 99 -21.36 17.90 -13.96
CA THR A 99 -21.52 18.27 -15.37
C THR A 99 -20.22 18.29 -16.16
N THR A 100 -19.06 18.42 -15.49
CA THR A 100 -17.76 18.59 -16.17
C THR A 100 -16.69 17.69 -15.60
N TRP A 101 -15.87 17.11 -16.47
CA TRP A 101 -14.66 16.38 -16.10
C TRP A 101 -13.47 17.34 -16.05
N LYS A 102 -12.74 17.36 -14.94
CA LYS A 102 -11.55 18.21 -14.77
C LYS A 102 -10.34 17.37 -14.44
N LYS A 103 -9.22 17.63 -15.13
CA LYS A 103 -7.94 16.94 -14.91
C LYS A 103 -7.35 17.28 -13.54
N VAL A 104 -6.65 16.30 -12.94
CA VAL A 104 -5.89 16.47 -11.70
C VAL A 104 -4.55 15.78 -11.78
N TYR A 105 -3.55 16.45 -11.22
CA TYR A 105 -2.18 15.97 -11.12
C TYR A 105 -1.81 15.86 -9.65
N PHE A 106 -1.29 14.70 -9.28
CA PHE A 106 -0.73 14.46 -7.95
C PHE A 106 0.79 14.53 -8.05
N THR A 107 1.44 15.13 -7.05
CA THR A 107 2.90 15.26 -7.01
C THR A 107 3.46 14.60 -5.75
N LYS A 108 4.64 13.99 -5.87
CA LYS A 108 5.35 13.41 -4.71
C LYS A 108 5.56 14.45 -3.60
N LYS A 109 5.94 15.68 -3.97
CA LYS A 109 6.18 16.82 -3.05
C LYS A 109 5.00 17.11 -2.12
N LYS A 110 3.75 16.96 -2.59
CA LYS A 110 2.54 17.17 -1.75
C LYS A 110 2.06 15.88 -1.11
N THR A 111 2.11 14.79 -1.86
CA THR A 111 1.49 13.51 -1.50
C THR A 111 2.27 12.76 -0.42
N MET A 112 3.61 12.78 -0.50
CA MET A 112 4.46 12.08 0.47
C MET A 112 4.35 12.65 1.89
N PRO A 113 4.48 13.97 2.13
CA PRO A 113 4.37 14.52 3.48
C PRO A 113 3.00 14.25 4.13
N MET A 114 1.93 14.26 3.34
CA MET A 114 0.57 13.96 3.81
C MET A 114 0.41 12.49 4.21
N TRP A 115 1.00 11.58 3.43
CA TRP A 115 1.03 10.14 3.77
C TRP A 115 1.84 9.89 5.04
N ARG A 116 3.06 10.42 5.10
CA ARG A 116 3.92 10.38 6.28
C ARG A 116 3.20 10.85 7.54
N PHE A 117 2.59 12.03 7.46
CA PHE A 117 1.83 12.59 8.58
C PHE A 117 0.70 11.65 9.01
N SER A 118 -0.05 11.10 8.06
CA SER A 118 -1.18 10.22 8.35
C SER A 118 -0.76 8.95 9.11
N ILE A 119 0.36 8.33 8.72
CA ILE A 119 0.88 7.13 9.39
C ILE A 119 1.44 7.45 10.77
N VAL A 120 2.31 8.45 10.88
CA VAL A 120 2.92 8.79 12.18
C VAL A 120 1.88 9.32 13.16
N ASN A 121 0.87 10.04 12.69
CA ASN A 121 -0.26 10.45 13.52
C ASN A 121 -1.06 9.24 14.01
N LEU A 122 -1.34 8.24 13.15
CA LEU A 122 -2.02 7.01 13.58
C LEU A 122 -1.28 6.32 14.73
N LEU A 123 0.04 6.14 14.59
CA LEU A 123 0.88 5.50 15.61
C LEU A 123 0.93 6.32 16.90
N ARG A 124 1.11 7.65 16.80
CA ARG A 124 1.10 8.54 17.97
C ARG A 124 -0.25 8.55 18.69
N THR A 125 -1.36 8.52 17.97
CA THR A 125 -2.70 8.44 18.56
C THR A 125 -2.91 7.10 19.27
N ALA A 126 -2.52 5.99 18.64
CA ALA A 126 -2.60 4.67 19.26
C ALA A 126 -1.76 4.60 20.55
N TYR A 127 -0.54 5.18 20.53
CA TYR A 127 0.32 5.25 21.71
C TYR A 127 -0.33 6.05 22.83
N LYS A 128 -0.77 7.29 22.54
CA LYS A 128 -1.38 8.20 23.54
C LYS A 128 -2.66 7.65 24.17
N THR A 129 -3.38 6.79 23.45
CA THR A 129 -4.63 6.17 23.92
C THR A 129 -4.39 4.83 24.62
N GLY A 130 -3.13 4.42 24.83
CA GLY A 130 -2.77 3.15 25.47
C GLY A 130 -3.08 1.91 24.63
N LYS A 131 -3.38 2.07 23.34
CA LYS A 131 -3.81 0.99 22.43
C LYS A 131 -2.68 0.47 21.55
N LEU A 132 -1.48 1.03 21.64
CA LEU A 132 -0.33 0.61 20.84
C LEU A 132 0.52 -0.38 21.62
N VAL A 133 0.59 -1.61 21.11
CA VAL A 133 1.56 -2.62 21.55
C VAL A 133 2.92 -2.29 20.93
N ILE A 134 3.95 -2.14 21.79
CA ILE A 134 5.32 -1.94 21.34
C ILE A 134 5.88 -3.29 20.82
N PRO A 135 6.42 -3.35 19.59
CA PRO A 135 7.03 -4.57 19.06
C PRO A 135 8.15 -5.08 19.97
N HIS A 136 8.25 -6.40 20.15
CA HIS A 136 9.20 -7.05 21.07
C HIS A 136 10.64 -6.50 20.94
N GLN A 137 11.13 -6.39 19.70
CA GLN A 137 12.46 -5.85 19.38
C GLN A 137 12.71 -4.39 19.82
N TYR A 138 11.68 -3.66 20.25
CA TYR A 138 11.77 -2.27 20.71
C TYR A 138 11.36 -2.08 22.17
N GLN A 139 10.90 -3.12 22.87
CA GLN A 139 10.37 -3.00 24.25
C GLN A 139 11.42 -2.43 25.23
N ASN A 140 12.68 -2.84 25.11
CA ASN A 140 13.77 -2.33 25.96
C ASN A 140 14.16 -0.86 25.67
N HIS A 141 13.72 -0.31 24.53
CA HIS A 141 14.09 1.02 24.07
C HIS A 141 12.94 2.03 24.10
N ILE A 142 11.70 1.55 24.18
CA ILE A 142 10.48 2.35 24.16
C ILE A 142 9.66 1.99 25.40
N THR A 143 9.92 2.71 26.48
CA THR A 143 9.30 2.50 27.80
C THR A 143 8.30 3.58 28.17
N ASP A 144 8.38 4.74 27.52
CA ASP A 144 7.58 5.93 27.80
C ASP A 144 7.38 6.81 26.56
N LEU A 145 6.60 7.88 26.70
CA LEU A 145 6.30 8.79 25.59
C LEU A 145 7.57 9.47 25.04
N THR A 146 8.55 9.74 25.89
CA THR A 146 9.80 10.42 25.51
C THR A 146 10.65 9.53 24.62
N SER A 147 10.86 8.28 25.02
CA SER A 147 11.57 7.25 24.26
C SER A 147 10.82 6.85 22.98
N PHE A 148 9.48 6.76 23.02
CA PHE A 148 8.67 6.58 21.81
C PHE A 148 8.86 7.72 20.80
N ASN A 149 8.84 8.98 21.27
CA ASN A 149 9.07 10.13 20.40
C ASN A 149 10.52 10.14 19.87
N ARG A 150 11.50 9.77 20.69
CA ARG A 150 12.91 9.63 20.27
C ARG A 150 13.06 8.59 19.15
N PHE A 151 12.29 7.51 19.18
CA PHE A 151 12.24 6.52 18.11
C PHE A 151 11.52 7.03 16.85
N ILE A 152 10.32 7.62 16.97
CA ILE A 152 9.47 7.91 15.81
C ILE A 152 9.88 9.21 15.07
N ASN A 153 10.51 10.18 15.76
CA ASN A 153 10.86 11.47 15.19
C ASN A 153 11.91 11.35 14.06
N PRO A 154 13.00 10.58 14.20
CA PRO A 154 13.92 10.31 13.11
C PRO A 154 13.22 9.67 11.90
N GLU A 155 12.34 8.67 12.12
CA GLU A 155 11.58 8.02 11.05
C GLU A 155 10.64 8.98 10.32
N TYR A 156 10.04 9.93 11.05
CA TYR A 156 9.26 11.02 10.47
C TYR A 156 10.15 11.95 9.62
N ASN A 157 11.33 12.32 10.09
CA ASN A 157 12.16 13.30 9.38
C ASN A 157 12.79 12.75 8.08
N LYS A 158 12.84 11.42 7.90
CA LYS A 158 13.28 10.80 6.64
C LYS A 158 12.43 11.22 5.44
N LEU A 159 13.05 11.21 4.27
CA LEU A 159 12.32 11.26 2.99
C LEU A 159 11.67 9.90 2.74
N TRP A 160 10.34 9.83 2.76
CA TRP A 160 9.63 8.57 2.50
C TRP A 160 9.52 8.29 1.01
N HIS A 161 9.61 7.02 0.65
CA HIS A 161 9.46 6.62 -0.74
C HIS A 161 7.98 6.47 -1.11
N VAL A 162 7.53 7.24 -2.10
CA VAL A 162 6.22 7.06 -2.73
C VAL A 162 6.44 6.92 -4.22
N HIS A 163 6.14 5.75 -4.74
CA HIS A 163 6.32 5.46 -6.16
C HIS A 163 5.11 5.96 -6.94
N PHE A 164 5.35 6.70 -8.01
CA PHE A 164 4.33 7.14 -8.96
C PHE A 164 4.67 6.49 -10.29
N ALA A 165 3.84 5.55 -10.74
CA ALA A 165 3.99 4.99 -12.07
C ALA A 165 3.60 6.05 -13.12
N LYS A 166 4.00 5.80 -14.38
CA LYS A 166 3.48 6.55 -15.52
C LYS A 166 1.95 6.44 -15.54
N ALA A 167 1.28 7.56 -15.81
CA ALA A 167 -0.17 7.53 -16.02
C ALA A 167 -0.48 6.71 -17.28
N GLN A 168 -1.55 5.92 -17.21
CA GLN A 168 -2.01 5.07 -18.30
C GLN A 168 -3.38 5.56 -18.77
N PRO A 169 -3.68 5.48 -20.08
CA PRO A 169 -4.98 5.90 -20.64
C PRO A 169 -6.16 5.03 -20.19
N SER A 170 -5.88 3.88 -19.56
CA SER A 170 -6.87 2.88 -19.18
C SER A 170 -6.59 2.33 -17.79
N HIS A 171 -7.66 1.99 -17.06
CA HIS A 171 -7.58 1.36 -15.74
C HIS A 171 -7.19 -0.13 -15.80
N HIS A 172 -7.25 -0.76 -16.97
CA HIS A 172 -7.18 -2.22 -17.13
C HIS A 172 -5.92 -2.82 -16.49
N GLN A 173 -4.74 -2.21 -16.69
CA GLN A 173 -3.50 -2.69 -16.08
C GLN A 173 -3.55 -2.69 -14.54
N ASN A 174 -4.22 -1.71 -13.95
CA ASN A 174 -4.34 -1.57 -12.51
C ASN A 174 -5.42 -2.51 -11.95
N VAL A 175 -6.54 -2.68 -12.65
CA VAL A 175 -7.61 -3.61 -12.27
C VAL A 175 -7.13 -5.05 -12.40
N ASP A 176 -6.39 -5.39 -13.46
CA ASP A 176 -5.77 -6.69 -13.64
C ASP A 176 -4.75 -6.98 -12.54
N TYR A 177 -3.92 -5.99 -12.18
CA TYR A 177 -2.98 -6.09 -11.07
C TYR A 177 -3.70 -6.39 -9.74
N LEU A 178 -4.77 -5.64 -9.44
CA LEU A 178 -5.57 -5.79 -8.23
C LEU A 178 -6.35 -7.11 -8.20
N GLY A 179 -6.98 -7.50 -9.31
CA GLY A 179 -7.72 -8.75 -9.44
C GLY A 179 -6.82 -9.97 -9.24
N ARG A 180 -5.59 -9.92 -9.77
CA ARG A 180 -4.57 -10.94 -9.49
C ARG A 180 -4.20 -11.01 -8.01
N TYR A 181 -4.27 -9.92 -7.25
CA TYR A 181 -3.89 -9.92 -5.83
C TYR A 181 -5.03 -10.31 -4.89
N LEU A 182 -6.27 -9.86 -5.18
CA LEU A 182 -7.44 -10.18 -4.35
C LEU A 182 -7.81 -11.67 -4.34
N LYS A 183 -7.33 -12.44 -5.32
CA LYS A 183 -7.75 -13.83 -5.54
C LYS A 183 -6.60 -14.84 -5.68
N ARG A 184 -5.33 -14.42 -5.55
CA ARG A 184 -4.19 -15.34 -5.55
C ARG A 184 -3.60 -15.49 -4.15
N PRO A 185 -3.08 -16.67 -3.81
CA PRO A 185 -2.27 -16.84 -2.60
C PRO A 185 -1.05 -15.89 -2.61
N PRO A 186 -0.51 -15.53 -1.42
CA PRO A 186 0.63 -14.60 -1.27
C PRO A 186 1.84 -14.94 -2.15
N LEU A 187 1.98 -16.22 -2.50
CA LEU A 187 2.95 -16.73 -3.45
C LEU A 187 2.23 -17.28 -4.69
N SER A 188 2.56 -16.79 -5.88
CA SER A 188 2.01 -17.33 -7.13
C SER A 188 2.65 -18.67 -7.48
N ASN A 189 1.88 -19.66 -7.93
CA ASN A 189 2.40 -20.98 -8.35
C ASN A 189 3.56 -20.90 -9.36
N SER A 190 3.57 -19.92 -10.27
CA SER A 190 4.66 -19.75 -11.24
C SER A 190 6.02 -19.40 -10.62
N ARG A 191 6.00 -18.89 -9.38
CA ARG A 191 7.20 -18.55 -8.60
C ARG A 191 7.61 -19.69 -7.69
N LEU A 192 6.70 -20.58 -7.30
CA LEU A 192 7.00 -21.73 -6.47
C LEU A 192 7.92 -22.69 -7.25
N LEU A 193 9.04 -23.04 -6.63
CA LEU A 193 9.98 -24.04 -7.15
C LEU A 193 9.83 -25.36 -6.42
N HIS A 194 9.57 -25.31 -5.11
CA HIS A 194 9.44 -26.49 -4.27
C HIS A 194 8.60 -26.19 -3.03
N TYR A 195 7.84 -27.20 -2.59
CA TYR A 195 7.14 -27.24 -1.32
C TYR A 195 7.00 -28.69 -0.85
N ASP A 196 7.49 -29.00 0.34
CA ASP A 196 7.40 -30.34 0.95
C ASP A 196 6.59 -30.37 2.27
N GLY A 197 5.94 -29.25 2.61
CA GLY A 197 5.22 -29.09 3.88
C GLY A 197 6.05 -28.42 4.98
N LYS A 198 7.39 -28.39 4.88
CA LYS A 198 8.30 -27.79 5.86
C LYS A 198 9.08 -26.61 5.29
N GLU A 199 9.40 -26.67 4.00
CA GLU A 199 10.15 -25.64 3.30
C GLU A 199 9.42 -25.20 2.02
N VAL A 200 9.43 -23.90 1.77
CA VAL A 200 8.98 -23.29 0.50
C VAL A 200 10.17 -22.65 -0.17
N ILE A 201 10.44 -23.07 -1.41
CA ILE A 201 11.46 -22.44 -2.28
C ILE A 201 10.74 -21.72 -3.41
N PHE A 202 11.08 -20.46 -3.64
CA PHE A 202 10.47 -19.70 -4.74
C PHE A 202 11.41 -18.66 -5.36
N ARG A 203 11.09 -18.29 -6.59
CA ARG A 203 11.81 -17.25 -7.35
C ARG A 203 11.33 -15.86 -6.99
N TYR A 204 12.24 -14.90 -6.91
CA TYR A 204 11.92 -13.47 -6.79
C TYR A 204 12.88 -12.63 -7.64
N ILE A 205 12.56 -11.36 -7.85
CA ILE A 205 13.46 -10.40 -8.51
C ILE A 205 14.02 -9.52 -7.41
N ASP A 206 15.34 -9.53 -7.22
CA ASP A 206 15.99 -8.59 -6.33
C ASP A 206 15.91 -7.19 -6.97
N ARG A 207 15.34 -6.22 -6.26
CA ARG A 207 15.11 -4.87 -6.80
C ARG A 207 16.36 -3.99 -6.83
N LYS A 208 17.43 -4.37 -6.12
CA LYS A 208 18.72 -3.68 -6.16
C LYS A 208 19.53 -4.14 -7.36
N THR A 209 19.54 -5.44 -7.63
CA THR A 209 20.35 -6.03 -8.72
C THR A 209 19.56 -6.21 -10.02
N GLY A 210 18.23 -6.20 -9.95
CA GLY A 210 17.34 -6.52 -11.07
C GLY A 210 17.35 -8.01 -11.46
N LYS A 211 18.12 -8.85 -10.76
CA LYS A 211 18.32 -10.26 -11.12
C LYS A 211 17.25 -11.13 -10.48
N GLN A 212 16.98 -12.24 -11.15
CA GLN A 212 16.11 -13.28 -10.61
C GLN A 212 16.91 -14.16 -9.65
N GLU A 213 16.43 -14.28 -8.42
CA GLU A 213 17.05 -15.04 -7.34
C GLU A 213 16.06 -16.06 -6.75
N LYS A 214 16.57 -16.98 -5.92
CA LYS A 214 15.77 -17.97 -5.19
C LYS A 214 15.75 -17.59 -3.70
N HIS A 215 14.61 -17.79 -3.05
CA HIS A 215 14.47 -17.64 -1.61
C HIS A 215 13.91 -18.94 -1.02
N THR A 216 14.51 -19.39 0.07
CA THR A 216 14.04 -20.52 0.87
C THR A 216 13.46 -19.96 2.15
N SER A 217 12.22 -20.33 2.45
CA SER A 217 11.54 -19.99 3.70
C SER A 217 11.09 -21.28 4.35
N THR A 218 11.44 -21.47 5.62
CA THR A 218 10.88 -22.53 6.44
C THR A 218 9.48 -22.12 6.87
N THR A 219 8.50 -23.00 6.69
CA THR A 219 7.16 -22.83 7.25
C THR A 219 7.21 -23.16 8.74
N PHE A 220 6.71 -22.25 9.59
CA PHE A 220 6.56 -22.48 11.03
C PHE A 220 5.55 -23.57 11.32
#